data_AF-A0A3N5NPQ3-F1
#
_entry.id   AF-A0A3N5NPQ3-F1
#
_cell.length_a   1.000
_cell.length_b   1.000
_cell.length_c   1.000
_cell.angle_alpha   90.00
_cell.angle_beta   90.00
_cell.angle_gamma   90.00
#
_symmetry.space_group_name_H-M   'P 1'
#
loop_
_entity.id
_entity.type
_entity.pdbx_description
1 polymer ?
#
loop_
_entity_poly.entity_id
_entity_poly.type
_entity_poly.pdbx_seq_one_letter_code
_entity_poly.pdbx_strand_id
1 'polypeptide(L)'
;MQVRSIRILAMVAILAGLLAAPLLASALVVAGADVKVINDNNNVDGGPPNPSFDSQNRQQNETTVAISPVAANIVAAGGNDYRMVPAFGDSWLGFYVSNDGGATWFNNMVPGFPTDTSAAGLASPLLNLDGSGDPVVRFDAEGNLYVAGIAFNRNFDQPDRPVDNVVYVARYNYTPGSPGGTSTPTSAANPPNFTYAGTAVVDRGAVGFAVPPNQPFGFAGEFVDKEWMEVDANSPEDSLCVGSVYVTFTAFHGVGGNSPIKFSRSSNGGASFSRPRTISTGGQAGTNYNQGSDIAVGPDGTVYVAYRTFASNVDPSAVNIVKSADCGRHWTQPVIAGNILSPQASGVMFRNPTFAIV
;
A
#
# COMPACT_ATOMS: atom_id res chain seq x y z
N MET A 1 32.09 61.11 -52.14
CA MET A 1 31.06 60.16 -52.58
C MET A 1 30.77 59.26 -51.39
N GLN A 2 29.65 59.45 -50.67
CA GLN A 2 28.42 58.62 -50.79
C GLN A 2 28.78 57.14 -50.90
N VAL A 3 28.40 56.26 -49.95
CA VAL A 3 27.01 55.92 -49.62
C VAL A 3 26.85 55.53 -48.14
N ARG A 4 25.78 56.05 -47.52
CA ARG A 4 25.17 55.62 -46.25
C ARG A 4 24.48 54.27 -46.43
N SER A 5 24.60 53.34 -45.48
CA SER A 5 23.45 52.48 -45.10
C SER A 5 23.71 51.61 -43.87
N ILE A 6 23.02 51.98 -42.79
CA ILE A 6 22.22 51.10 -41.90
C ILE A 6 22.91 49.82 -41.41
N ARG A 7 23.42 49.83 -40.16
CA ARG A 7 23.28 48.76 -39.13
C ARG A 7 23.64 49.30 -37.74
N ILE A 8 22.81 50.21 -37.22
CA ILE A 8 22.70 50.46 -35.77
C ILE A 8 21.34 49.86 -35.38
N LEU A 9 21.28 49.24 -34.20
CA LEU A 9 20.17 48.47 -33.60
C LEU A 9 20.07 46.98 -33.97
N ALA A 10 21.08 46.19 -33.57
CA ALA A 10 20.88 44.74 -33.32
C ALA A 10 21.80 44.16 -32.23
N MET A 11 22.44 44.99 -31.40
CA MET A 11 23.50 44.51 -30.49
C MET A 11 23.45 45.07 -29.06
N VAL A 12 22.26 45.52 -28.62
CA VAL A 12 22.01 45.90 -27.20
C VAL A 12 20.74 45.24 -26.63
N ALA A 13 19.95 44.52 -27.45
CA ALA A 13 18.78 43.77 -27.00
C ALA A 13 19.06 42.28 -26.70
N ILE A 14 20.34 41.90 -26.57
CA ILE A 14 20.78 40.57 -26.11
C ILE A 14 21.69 40.78 -24.90
N LEU A 15 21.20 41.50 -23.89
CA LEU A 15 21.83 41.50 -22.55
C LEU A 15 20.86 41.93 -21.43
N ALA A 16 19.64 42.37 -21.77
CA ALA A 16 18.57 42.68 -20.81
C ALA A 16 17.43 41.64 -20.80
N GLY A 17 17.61 40.51 -21.48
CA GLY A 17 16.70 39.35 -21.50
C GLY A 17 17.06 38.25 -20.50
N LEU A 18 17.95 38.52 -19.54
CA LEU A 18 18.17 37.70 -18.33
C LEU A 18 17.21 38.18 -17.23
N LEU A 19 15.93 38.33 -17.58
CA LEU A 19 14.85 38.47 -16.63
C LEU A 19 14.41 37.06 -16.24
N ALA A 20 14.77 36.68 -15.01
CA ALA A 20 14.04 35.73 -14.18
C ALA A 20 13.52 34.49 -14.91
N ALA A 21 14.43 33.59 -15.30
CA ALA A 21 14.04 32.18 -15.20
C ALA A 21 13.70 31.96 -13.71
N PRO A 22 12.49 31.52 -13.34
CA PRO A 22 12.31 31.01 -12.00
C PRO A 22 13.32 29.86 -11.92
N LEU A 23 14.39 30.04 -11.15
CA LEU A 23 15.03 28.89 -10.56
C LEU A 23 13.91 28.22 -9.79
N LEU A 24 13.30 27.20 -10.39
CA LEU A 24 12.79 26.09 -9.63
C LEU A 24 14.01 25.63 -8.84
N ALA A 25 14.17 26.19 -7.64
CA ALA A 25 14.99 25.58 -6.63
C ALA A 25 14.31 24.23 -6.45
N SER A 26 14.84 23.21 -7.15
CA SER A 26 14.63 21.83 -6.79
C SER A 26 14.85 21.84 -5.28
N ALA A 27 13.80 21.61 -4.50
CA ALA A 27 13.94 21.46 -3.07
C ALA A 27 14.98 20.35 -2.91
N LEU A 28 16.22 20.73 -2.61
CA LEU A 28 17.29 19.78 -2.44
C LEU A 28 16.82 18.92 -1.28
N VAL A 29 16.65 17.63 -1.53
CA VAL A 29 16.35 16.67 -0.48
C VAL A 29 17.56 16.72 0.45
N VAL A 30 17.40 17.41 1.58
CA VAL A 30 18.42 17.43 2.63
C VAL A 30 18.13 16.22 3.50
N ALA A 31 19.10 15.29 3.56
CA ALA A 31 19.01 14.18 4.48
C ALA A 31 18.94 14.72 5.92
N GLY A 32 17.84 14.41 6.62
CA GLY A 32 17.68 14.68 8.04
C GLY A 32 18.45 13.66 8.89
N ALA A 33 18.31 13.76 10.21
CA ALA A 33 18.72 12.68 11.10
C ALA A 33 17.78 11.48 10.94
N ASP A 34 18.29 10.27 11.13
CA ASP A 34 17.45 9.08 11.20
C ASP A 34 16.54 9.19 12.43
N VAL A 35 15.23 9.14 12.20
CA VAL A 35 14.21 9.18 13.25
C VAL A 35 13.51 7.84 13.30
N LYS A 36 13.40 7.28 14.50
CA LYS A 36 12.62 6.07 14.73
C LYS A 36 11.13 6.37 14.61
N VAL A 37 10.45 5.66 13.71
CA VAL A 37 8.99 5.77 13.51
C VAL A 37 8.21 5.18 14.69
N ILE A 38 8.76 4.11 15.27
CA ILE A 38 8.15 3.39 16.38
C ILE A 38 8.52 4.08 17.69
N ASN A 39 7.51 4.47 18.45
CA ASN A 39 7.65 4.94 19.82
C ASN A 39 7.84 3.70 20.72
N ASP A 40 9.07 3.46 21.15
CA ASP A 40 9.46 2.30 21.96
C ASP A 40 10.25 2.73 23.20
N ASN A 41 10.72 1.76 23.99
CA ASN A 41 11.51 2.05 25.19
C ASN A 41 13.04 1.99 24.99
N ASN A 42 13.51 2.18 23.76
CA ASN A 42 14.92 2.10 23.38
C ASN A 42 15.56 0.72 23.61
N ASN A 43 14.93 -0.34 23.07
CA ASN A 43 15.47 -1.70 23.10
C ASN A 43 15.61 -2.33 24.51
N VAL A 44 14.77 -1.94 25.46
CA VAL A 44 14.70 -2.55 26.80
C VAL A 44 13.44 -3.41 26.89
N ASP A 45 13.45 -4.69 27.22
CA ASP A 45 12.16 -5.40 27.30
C ASP A 45 11.44 -5.11 28.63
N GLY A 46 10.20 -4.62 28.57
CA GLY A 46 9.37 -4.45 29.77
C GLY A 46 8.11 -3.59 29.58
N GLY A 47 7.00 -4.02 30.16
CA GLY A 47 5.71 -3.33 30.12
C GLY A 47 4.64 -4.09 29.34
N PRO A 48 3.35 -3.72 29.52
CA PRO A 48 2.25 -4.35 28.79
C PRO A 48 2.24 -3.90 27.32
N PRO A 49 1.86 -4.80 26.39
CA PRO A 49 1.74 -4.46 24.97
C PRO A 49 0.71 -3.34 24.76
N ASN A 50 1.05 -2.34 23.94
CA ASN A 50 0.23 -1.16 23.71
C ASN A 50 0.40 -0.62 22.27
N PRO A 51 -0.68 -0.36 21.52
CA PRO A 51 -0.59 0.23 20.18
C PRO A 51 0.17 1.57 20.13
N SER A 52 0.09 2.40 21.16
CA SER A 52 0.80 3.70 21.21
C SER A 52 2.29 3.61 21.57
N PHE A 53 2.74 2.48 22.13
CA PHE A 53 4.07 2.34 22.69
C PHE A 53 4.56 0.89 22.67
N ASP A 54 5.61 0.62 21.91
CA ASP A 54 6.24 -0.69 21.88
C ASP A 54 7.16 -0.88 23.08
N SER A 55 6.61 -1.50 24.13
CA SER A 55 7.32 -1.75 25.37
C SER A 55 8.18 -3.03 25.36
N GLN A 56 8.12 -3.82 24.26
CA GLN A 56 8.79 -5.13 24.16
C GLN A 56 9.61 -5.27 22.87
N ASN A 57 9.89 -4.14 22.21
CA ASN A 57 10.79 -4.02 21.05
C ASN A 57 10.51 -5.08 19.97
N ARG A 58 9.22 -5.29 19.69
CA ARG A 58 8.77 -6.28 18.73
C ARG A 58 9.05 -5.77 17.32
N GLN A 59 9.32 -6.71 16.43
CA GLN A 59 9.67 -6.40 15.04
C GLN A 59 8.53 -5.71 14.28
N GLN A 60 8.90 -4.91 13.28
CA GLN A 60 8.03 -4.45 12.21
C GLN A 60 8.67 -4.82 10.87
N ASN A 61 7.87 -5.28 9.91
CA ASN A 61 8.35 -5.61 8.56
C ASN A 61 7.31 -5.19 7.50
N GLU A 62 7.68 -5.33 6.23
CA GLU A 62 6.85 -4.99 5.06
C GLU A 62 6.29 -3.56 5.14
N THR A 63 7.20 -2.58 5.09
CA THR A 63 6.87 -1.18 5.33
C THR A 63 6.46 -0.43 4.07
N THR A 64 5.55 0.54 4.22
CA THR A 64 5.22 1.54 3.18
C THR A 64 5.29 2.95 3.74
N VAL A 65 5.38 3.94 2.85
CA VAL A 65 5.43 5.36 3.20
C VAL A 65 4.73 6.21 2.15
N ALA A 66 4.06 7.27 2.59
CA ALA A 66 3.46 8.27 1.71
C ALA A 66 3.56 9.66 2.36
N ILE A 67 3.67 10.70 1.52
CA ILE A 67 3.69 12.10 1.95
C ILE A 67 2.39 12.74 1.46
N SER A 68 1.72 13.50 2.33
CA SER A 68 0.45 14.13 2.00
C SER A 68 0.65 15.25 0.96
N PRO A 69 -0.17 15.30 -0.11
CA PRO A 69 -0.04 16.34 -1.14
C PRO A 69 -0.51 17.72 -0.66
N VAL A 70 -1.36 17.78 0.36
CA VAL A 70 -1.87 19.06 0.92
C VAL A 70 -0.93 19.67 1.96
N ALA A 71 -0.02 18.87 2.53
CA ALA A 71 0.89 19.30 3.58
C ALA A 71 2.10 18.34 3.68
N ALA A 72 3.27 18.75 3.16
CA ALA A 72 4.46 17.88 3.09
C ALA A 72 5.06 17.50 4.46
N ASN A 73 4.66 18.18 5.54
CA ASN A 73 4.99 17.80 6.92
C ASN A 73 4.14 16.63 7.43
N ILE A 74 3.07 16.25 6.72
CA ILE A 74 2.26 15.09 7.03
C ILE A 74 2.81 13.89 6.25
N VAL A 75 3.32 12.92 7.01
CA VAL A 75 3.89 11.68 6.47
C VAL A 75 3.20 10.49 7.12
N ALA A 76 2.77 9.53 6.33
CA ALA A 76 2.25 8.25 6.83
C ALA A 76 3.23 7.14 6.52
N ALA A 77 3.36 6.19 7.43
CA ALA A 77 4.07 4.94 7.22
C ALA A 77 3.22 3.77 7.72
N GLY A 78 3.48 2.58 7.19
CA GLY A 78 2.82 1.34 7.61
C GLY A 78 3.85 0.25 7.94
N GLY A 79 3.48 -0.70 8.79
CA GLY A 79 4.24 -1.94 9.03
C GLY A 79 3.34 -3.07 9.54
N ASN A 80 3.71 -4.31 9.22
CA ASN A 80 3.23 -5.46 9.99
C ASN A 80 3.75 -5.30 11.41
N ASP A 81 2.86 -5.03 12.36
CA ASP A 81 3.26 -4.61 13.69
C ASP A 81 3.04 -5.72 14.70
N TYR A 82 4.15 -6.26 15.19
CA TYR A 82 4.15 -7.41 16.10
C TYR A 82 4.09 -6.99 17.58
N ARG A 83 3.95 -5.69 17.90
CA ARG A 83 3.96 -5.20 19.29
C ARG A 83 2.83 -5.76 20.15
N MET A 84 1.72 -6.16 19.53
CA MET A 84 0.57 -6.72 20.22
C MET A 84 0.49 -8.26 20.16
N VAL A 85 1.49 -8.94 19.59
CA VAL A 85 1.58 -10.41 19.62
C VAL A 85 1.44 -10.97 21.04
N PRO A 86 2.03 -10.40 22.10
CA PRO A 86 1.83 -10.91 23.46
C PRO A 86 0.39 -10.80 23.97
N ALA A 87 -0.45 -9.95 23.37
CA ALA A 87 -1.84 -9.77 23.76
C ALA A 87 -2.81 -10.69 23.02
N PHE A 88 -2.58 -10.95 21.73
CA PHE A 88 -3.52 -11.70 20.88
C PHE A 88 -2.90 -12.70 19.89
N GLY A 89 -1.58 -12.90 19.92
CA GLY A 89 -0.92 -14.04 19.27
C GLY A 89 -0.41 -13.84 17.84
N ASP A 90 -0.75 -12.73 17.15
CA ASP A 90 -0.26 -12.45 15.79
C ASP A 90 0.06 -10.95 15.58
N SER A 91 0.56 -10.58 14.40
CA SER A 91 0.72 -9.18 14.00
C SER A 91 -0.61 -8.54 13.66
N TRP A 92 -0.66 -7.22 13.73
CA TRP A 92 -1.75 -6.43 13.17
C TRP A 92 -1.21 -5.34 12.25
N LEU A 93 -2.09 -4.74 11.44
CA LEU A 93 -1.70 -3.63 10.59
C LEU A 93 -1.49 -2.37 11.43
N GLY A 94 -0.21 -2.07 11.68
CA GLY A 94 0.23 -0.83 12.28
C GLY A 94 0.40 0.25 11.22
N PHE A 95 -0.02 1.47 11.57
CA PHE A 95 0.28 2.64 10.75
C PHE A 95 0.64 3.81 11.65
N TYR A 96 1.50 4.68 11.11
CA TYR A 96 2.18 5.72 11.85
C TYR A 96 2.04 7.04 11.10
N VAL A 97 1.72 8.12 11.80
CA VAL A 97 1.50 9.43 11.17
C VAL A 97 2.37 10.47 11.85
N SER A 98 3.21 11.15 11.07
CA SER A 98 3.90 12.37 11.48
C SER A 98 3.14 13.59 10.97
N ASN A 99 3.17 14.68 11.75
CA ASN A 99 2.66 16.00 11.36
C ASN A 99 3.76 17.09 11.41
N ASP A 100 5.02 16.68 11.52
CA ASP A 100 6.17 17.58 11.68
C ASP A 100 7.35 17.17 10.76
N GLY A 101 7.04 16.54 9.62
CA GLY A 101 8.03 16.16 8.62
C GLY A 101 8.87 14.94 9.00
N GLY A 102 8.35 14.08 9.87
CA GLY A 102 8.99 12.85 10.31
C GLY A 102 9.78 12.97 11.61
N ALA A 103 9.70 14.10 12.32
CA ALA A 103 10.43 14.31 13.58
C ALA A 103 9.78 13.59 14.77
N THR A 104 8.45 13.52 14.81
CA THR A 104 7.67 12.71 15.75
C THR A 104 6.58 11.94 15.05
N TRP A 105 6.16 10.82 15.66
CA TRP A 105 5.24 9.88 15.05
C TRP A 105 4.13 9.48 16.02
N PHE A 106 2.89 9.64 15.59
CA PHE A 106 1.73 9.02 16.20
C PHE A 106 1.71 7.54 15.83
N ASN A 107 1.60 6.65 16.80
CA ASN A 107 1.58 5.19 16.58
C ASN A 107 0.18 4.62 16.77
N ASN A 108 -0.28 3.81 15.82
CA ASN A 108 -1.63 3.28 15.82
C ASN A 108 -1.76 1.93 15.11
N MET A 109 -2.94 1.34 15.25
CA MET A 109 -3.39 0.15 14.54
C MET A 109 -4.74 0.44 13.87
N VAL A 110 -5.02 -0.23 12.74
CA VAL A 110 -6.35 -0.15 12.11
C VAL A 110 -7.40 -0.74 13.07
N PRO A 111 -8.56 -0.08 13.28
CA PRO A 111 -9.62 -0.59 14.15
C PRO A 111 -10.10 -2.00 13.78
N GLY A 112 -10.34 -2.82 14.80
CA GLY A 112 -10.79 -4.21 14.64
C GLY A 112 -9.77 -5.27 15.05
N PHE A 113 -8.63 -4.88 15.61
CA PHE A 113 -7.68 -5.84 16.20
C PHE A 113 -8.32 -6.64 17.34
N PRO A 114 -7.84 -7.85 17.67
CA PRO A 114 -8.58 -8.79 18.53
C PRO A 114 -8.96 -8.25 19.92
N THR A 115 -8.16 -7.34 20.48
CA THR A 115 -8.45 -6.72 21.80
C THR A 115 -9.20 -5.39 21.69
N ASP A 116 -9.52 -4.91 20.49
CA ASP A 116 -10.22 -3.64 20.25
C ASP A 116 -11.69 -3.74 20.65
N THR A 117 -12.03 -3.06 21.74
CA THR A 117 -13.41 -2.97 22.25
C THR A 117 -14.03 -1.59 22.00
N SER A 118 -13.34 -0.74 21.24
CA SER A 118 -13.89 0.56 20.81
C SER A 118 -15.11 0.37 19.91
N ALA A 119 -15.96 1.40 19.81
CA ALA A 119 -17.10 1.37 18.89
C ALA A 119 -16.66 1.16 17.43
N ALA A 120 -15.49 1.69 17.04
CA ALA A 120 -14.91 1.49 15.71
C ALA A 120 -14.44 0.05 15.50
N GLY A 121 -13.81 -0.56 16.50
CA GLY A 121 -13.36 -1.94 16.47
C GLY A 121 -14.52 -2.93 16.39
N LEU A 122 -15.54 -2.75 17.24
CA LEU A 122 -16.74 -3.59 17.26
C LEU A 122 -17.59 -3.46 15.98
N ALA A 123 -17.50 -2.34 15.28
CA ALA A 123 -18.16 -2.14 13.99
C ALA A 123 -17.27 -2.53 12.79
N SER A 124 -15.99 -2.86 13.03
CA SER A 124 -15.04 -3.14 11.96
C SER A 124 -15.40 -4.44 11.23
N PRO A 125 -15.34 -4.48 9.89
CA PRO A 125 -15.50 -5.74 9.16
C PRO A 125 -14.33 -6.71 9.38
N LEU A 126 -13.28 -6.29 10.08
CA LEU A 126 -12.12 -7.08 10.47
C LEU A 126 -12.31 -7.79 11.82
N LEU A 127 -13.41 -7.49 12.54
CA LEU A 127 -13.72 -8.09 13.83
C LEU A 127 -13.70 -9.62 13.76
N ASN A 128 -13.08 -10.25 14.76
CA ASN A 128 -12.86 -11.69 14.90
C ASN A 128 -11.81 -12.30 13.96
N LEU A 129 -11.05 -11.51 13.21
CA LEU A 129 -9.86 -12.01 12.52
C LEU A 129 -8.66 -12.01 13.47
N ASP A 130 -7.76 -12.99 13.32
CA ASP A 130 -6.67 -13.23 14.25
C ASP A 130 -5.46 -12.32 13.99
N GLY A 131 -5.21 -12.02 12.72
CA GLY A 131 -4.04 -11.26 12.28
C GLY A 131 -4.35 -10.33 11.11
N SER A 132 -3.48 -9.33 10.94
CA SER A 132 -3.54 -8.37 9.84
C SER A 132 -2.15 -7.85 9.48
N GLY A 133 -1.97 -7.41 8.24
CA GLY A 133 -0.67 -7.01 7.70
C GLY A 133 -0.71 -6.46 6.26
N ASP A 134 0.43 -6.54 5.60
CA ASP A 134 0.79 -6.08 4.24
C ASP A 134 0.38 -4.62 3.96
N PRO A 135 0.83 -3.67 4.82
CA PRO A 135 0.29 -2.32 4.84
C PRO A 135 0.64 -1.52 3.59
N VAL A 136 -0.37 -0.83 3.06
CA VAL A 136 -0.17 0.20 2.02
C VAL A 136 -0.84 1.50 2.44
N VAL A 137 -0.05 2.56 2.60
CA VAL A 137 -0.56 3.91 2.89
C VAL A 137 -0.53 4.80 1.64
N ARG A 138 -1.61 5.56 1.41
CA ARG A 138 -1.74 6.57 0.34
C ARG A 138 -2.58 7.75 0.81
N PHE A 139 -2.41 8.89 0.14
CA PHE A 139 -3.25 10.07 0.31
C PHE A 139 -4.01 10.38 -0.98
N ASP A 140 -5.24 10.89 -0.86
CA ASP A 140 -5.90 11.57 -2.00
C ASP A 140 -5.48 13.04 -2.11
N ALA A 141 -5.96 13.71 -3.15
CA ALA A 141 -5.67 15.13 -3.43
C ALA A 141 -6.21 16.07 -2.32
N GLU A 142 -7.25 15.65 -1.61
CA GLU A 142 -7.81 16.37 -0.46
C GLU A 142 -7.06 16.09 0.86
N GLY A 143 -6.08 15.20 0.83
CA GLY A 143 -5.24 14.84 1.99
C GLY A 143 -5.81 13.74 2.86
N ASN A 144 -6.94 13.12 2.53
CA ASN A 144 -7.47 11.97 3.27
C ASN A 144 -6.47 10.80 3.20
N LEU A 145 -6.31 10.10 4.31
CA LEU A 145 -5.40 8.96 4.41
C LEU A 145 -6.16 7.66 4.15
N TYR A 146 -5.58 6.82 3.29
CA TYR A 146 -6.03 5.48 3.01
C TYR A 146 -4.98 4.48 3.50
N VAL A 147 -5.42 3.45 4.20
CA VAL A 147 -4.59 2.37 4.74
C VAL A 147 -5.18 1.05 4.26
N ALA A 148 -4.55 0.41 3.28
CA ALA A 148 -4.95 -0.90 2.78
C ALA A 148 -4.12 -2.01 3.43
N GLY A 149 -4.72 -3.19 3.47
CA GLY A 149 -4.10 -4.36 4.09
C GLY A 149 -4.88 -5.65 3.84
N ILE A 150 -4.33 -6.74 4.37
CA ILE A 150 -5.03 -8.01 4.57
C ILE A 150 -5.34 -8.23 6.04
N ALA A 151 -6.41 -8.98 6.29
CA ALA A 151 -6.66 -9.59 7.59
C ALA A 151 -7.12 -11.04 7.38
N PHE A 152 -6.82 -11.91 8.34
CA PHE A 152 -7.01 -13.35 8.18
C PHE A 152 -7.15 -14.07 9.52
N ASN A 153 -7.76 -15.25 9.46
CA ASN A 153 -7.72 -16.23 10.55
C ASN A 153 -6.47 -17.11 10.40
N ARG A 154 -5.85 -17.45 11.52
CA ARG A 154 -4.87 -18.53 11.62
C ARG A 154 -5.59 -19.79 12.08
N ASN A 155 -5.09 -20.95 11.65
CA ASN A 155 -5.69 -22.26 11.98
C ASN A 155 -5.48 -22.69 13.46
N PHE A 156 -5.38 -21.75 14.40
CA PHE A 156 -5.15 -22.09 15.80
C PHE A 156 -6.44 -22.44 16.54
N ASP A 157 -7.61 -21.89 16.14
CA ASP A 157 -8.74 -21.85 17.06
C ASP A 157 -10.16 -22.21 16.57
N GLN A 158 -10.50 -22.59 15.31
CA GLN A 158 -11.95 -22.72 14.97
C GLN A 158 -12.38 -23.70 13.85
N PRO A 159 -13.66 -24.18 13.91
CA PRO A 159 -14.40 -24.72 12.75
C PRO A 159 -14.66 -23.64 11.67
N ASP A 160 -14.90 -24.08 10.42
CA ASP A 160 -15.07 -23.24 9.22
C ASP A 160 -15.89 -21.95 9.47
N ARG A 161 -15.27 -20.78 9.21
CA ARG A 161 -15.93 -19.47 9.29
C ARG A 161 -16.34 -19.00 7.89
N PRO A 162 -17.37 -18.15 7.75
CA PRO A 162 -17.79 -17.61 6.46
C PRO A 162 -16.80 -16.60 5.84
N VAL A 163 -15.74 -16.22 6.58
CA VAL A 163 -14.69 -15.28 6.16
C VAL A 163 -13.37 -15.73 6.79
N ASP A 164 -12.40 -16.13 5.97
CA ASP A 164 -11.09 -16.58 6.45
C ASP A 164 -9.96 -15.59 6.15
N ASN A 165 -10.13 -14.78 5.11
CA ASN A 165 -9.15 -13.78 4.71
C ASN A 165 -9.84 -12.67 3.90
N VAL A 166 -9.38 -11.43 4.06
CA VAL A 166 -9.94 -10.25 3.39
C VAL A 166 -8.83 -9.32 2.93
N VAL A 167 -9.03 -8.68 1.79
CA VAL A 167 -8.32 -7.43 1.42
C VAL A 167 -9.25 -6.28 1.78
N TYR A 168 -8.73 -5.24 2.41
CA TYR A 168 -9.52 -4.10 2.87
C TYR A 168 -8.82 -2.76 2.65
N VAL A 169 -9.60 -1.68 2.77
CA VAL A 169 -9.09 -0.31 2.86
C VAL A 169 -9.78 0.42 4.01
N ALA A 170 -8.99 0.90 4.97
CA ALA A 170 -9.40 1.83 6.01
C ALA A 170 -9.19 3.27 5.53
N ARG A 171 -10.16 4.15 5.78
CA ARG A 171 -10.10 5.57 5.43
C ARG A 171 -10.08 6.43 6.69
N TYR A 172 -9.26 7.48 6.66
CA TYR A 172 -9.26 8.55 7.64
C TYR A 172 -9.45 9.89 6.92
N ASN A 173 -10.51 10.61 7.27
CA ASN A 173 -10.80 11.91 6.70
C ASN A 173 -9.79 12.94 7.20
N TYR A 174 -9.21 13.73 6.30
CA TYR A 174 -8.35 14.85 6.65
C TYR A 174 -9.19 15.95 7.29
N THR A 175 -8.91 16.20 8.56
CA THR A 175 -9.60 17.15 9.42
C THR A 175 -8.54 18.07 10.05
N PRO A 176 -7.94 19.00 9.28
CA PRO A 176 -6.81 19.79 9.73
C PRO A 176 -7.09 20.48 11.08
N GLY A 177 -6.13 20.37 12.00
CA GLY A 177 -6.23 20.91 13.36
C GLY A 177 -6.96 20.02 14.37
N SER A 178 -7.52 18.87 13.97
CA SER A 178 -8.05 17.91 14.94
C SER A 178 -6.93 17.36 15.84
N PRO A 179 -7.15 17.26 17.17
CA PRO A 179 -6.14 16.71 18.07
C PRO A 179 -5.98 15.21 17.85
N GLY A 180 -4.75 14.72 18.01
CA GLY A 180 -4.50 13.28 18.14
C GLY A 180 -4.98 12.75 19.48
N GLY A 181 -5.47 11.51 19.51
CA GLY A 181 -5.80 10.81 20.74
C GLY A 181 -4.61 10.05 21.34
N THR A 182 -4.91 9.00 22.10
CA THR A 182 -3.92 7.99 22.53
C THR A 182 -4.54 6.62 22.32
N SER A 183 -3.92 5.79 21.50
CA SER A 183 -4.35 4.40 21.32
C SER A 183 -4.01 3.60 22.58
N THR A 184 -4.90 2.69 22.96
CA THR A 184 -4.77 1.85 24.15
C THR A 184 -4.78 0.38 23.73
N PRO A 185 -4.43 -0.56 24.63
CA PRO A 185 -4.52 -1.99 24.32
C PRO A 185 -5.90 -2.47 23.86
N THR A 186 -6.94 -1.66 24.05
CA THR A 186 -8.32 -2.00 23.69
C THR A 186 -9.02 -0.98 22.82
N SER A 187 -8.32 0.00 22.26
CA SER A 187 -8.91 1.02 21.37
C SER A 187 -7.86 1.66 20.48
N ALA A 188 -8.09 1.67 19.17
CA ALA A 188 -7.40 2.61 18.28
C ALA A 188 -7.88 4.04 18.54
N ALA A 189 -6.99 5.03 18.38
CA ALA A 189 -7.33 6.44 18.43
C ALA A 189 -7.15 7.09 17.05
N ASN A 190 -7.61 8.34 16.92
CA ASN A 190 -7.39 9.12 15.72
C ASN A 190 -6.00 9.78 15.75
N PRO A 191 -5.23 9.73 14.65
CA PRO A 191 -4.02 10.55 14.51
C PRO A 191 -4.35 12.05 14.46
N PRO A 192 -3.39 12.93 14.80
CA PRO A 192 -3.55 14.37 14.59
C PRO A 192 -3.94 14.71 13.15
N ASN A 193 -4.89 15.63 12.96
CA ASN A 193 -5.48 16.01 11.68
C ASN A 193 -6.32 14.94 10.96
N PHE A 194 -6.59 13.80 11.58
CA PHE A 194 -7.33 12.71 10.95
C PHE A 194 -8.50 12.24 11.79
N THR A 195 -9.56 11.76 11.14
CA THR A 195 -10.69 11.11 11.81
C THR A 195 -11.02 9.82 11.08
N TYR A 196 -11.06 8.69 11.77
CA TYR A 196 -11.43 7.40 11.19
C TYR A 196 -12.83 7.48 10.58
N ALA A 197 -12.93 7.17 9.29
CA ALA A 197 -14.17 7.21 8.52
C ALA A 197 -14.80 5.82 8.36
N GLY A 198 -14.01 4.75 8.50
CA GLY A 198 -14.46 3.37 8.37
C GLY A 198 -13.48 2.50 7.60
N THR A 199 -13.78 1.21 7.55
CA THR A 199 -13.05 0.20 6.76
C THR A 199 -14.01 -0.46 5.79
N ALA A 200 -13.61 -0.52 4.52
CA ALA A 200 -14.34 -1.20 3.47
C ALA A 200 -13.60 -2.47 3.06
N VAL A 201 -14.34 -3.57 2.93
CA VAL A 201 -13.82 -4.82 2.35
C VAL A 201 -13.77 -4.69 0.82
N VAL A 202 -12.61 -4.99 0.24
CA VAL A 202 -12.37 -5.00 -1.21
C VAL A 202 -12.74 -6.37 -1.78
N ASP A 203 -12.25 -7.44 -1.15
CA ASP A 203 -12.59 -8.82 -1.50
C ASP A 203 -12.46 -9.75 -0.29
N ARG A 204 -13.02 -10.96 -0.42
CA ARG A 204 -12.96 -12.02 0.58
C ARG A 204 -12.40 -13.31 -0.02
N GLY A 205 -11.36 -13.83 0.62
CA GLY A 205 -10.90 -15.20 0.45
C GLY A 205 -11.71 -16.17 1.33
N ALA A 206 -11.79 -17.41 0.88
CA ALA A 206 -12.34 -18.54 1.63
C ALA A 206 -11.27 -19.63 1.63
N VAL A 207 -10.68 -19.88 2.80
CA VAL A 207 -9.47 -20.70 2.91
C VAL A 207 -9.79 -21.93 3.76
N GLY A 208 -9.89 -23.07 3.11
CA GLY A 208 -9.80 -24.34 3.82
C GLY A 208 -8.34 -24.67 4.09
N PHE A 209 -7.84 -24.50 5.31
CA PHE A 209 -6.50 -24.95 5.72
C PHE A 209 -6.36 -26.49 5.82
N ALA A 210 -7.25 -27.25 5.18
CA ALA A 210 -7.21 -28.70 5.12
C ALA A 210 -6.10 -29.17 4.16
N VAL A 211 -4.89 -29.30 4.68
CA VAL A 211 -3.75 -29.88 3.96
C VAL A 211 -3.62 -31.36 4.33
N PRO A 212 -3.50 -32.28 3.36
CA PRO A 212 -3.18 -33.68 3.66
C PRO A 212 -1.88 -33.77 4.48
N PRO A 213 -1.71 -34.78 5.37
CA PRO A 213 -0.58 -34.86 6.31
C PRO A 213 0.84 -34.82 5.73
N ASN A 214 1.00 -34.83 4.40
CA ASN A 214 2.27 -34.95 3.69
C ASN A 214 2.52 -33.82 2.65
N GLN A 215 1.82 -32.69 2.74
CA GLN A 215 2.09 -31.50 1.92
C GLN A 215 2.53 -30.36 2.86
N PRO A 216 3.80 -29.89 2.81
CA PRO A 216 4.31 -28.93 3.79
C PRO A 216 3.68 -27.53 3.67
N PHE A 217 3.09 -27.20 2.51
CA PHE A 217 2.34 -25.97 2.28
C PHE A 217 1.23 -26.23 1.26
N GLY A 218 -0.02 -26.00 1.65
CA GLY A 218 -1.19 -26.08 0.78
C GLY A 218 -2.39 -25.43 1.45
N PHE A 219 -3.40 -25.08 0.67
CA PHE A 219 -4.72 -24.74 1.17
C PHE A 219 -5.72 -25.11 0.08
N ALA A 220 -6.99 -25.25 0.44
CA ALA A 220 -8.10 -25.33 -0.48
C ALA A 220 -8.81 -23.97 -0.55
N GLY A 221 -9.42 -23.64 -1.68
CA GLY A 221 -10.16 -22.39 -1.86
C GLY A 221 -9.30 -21.24 -2.38
N GLU A 222 -9.61 -20.02 -1.95
CA GLU A 222 -9.04 -18.77 -2.43
C GLU A 222 -8.46 -17.97 -1.26
N PHE A 223 -7.17 -17.63 -1.37
CA PHE A 223 -6.47 -16.73 -0.45
C PHE A 223 -6.08 -15.46 -1.21
N VAL A 224 -6.55 -14.30 -0.74
CA VAL A 224 -6.25 -13.00 -1.31
C VAL A 224 -5.14 -12.33 -0.51
N ASP A 225 -4.04 -12.01 -1.20
CA ASP A 225 -2.79 -11.53 -0.59
C ASP A 225 -1.98 -10.72 -1.63
N LYS A 226 -0.94 -10.01 -1.16
CA LYS A 226 -0.10 -9.12 -1.97
C LYS A 226 -0.91 -8.03 -2.65
N GLU A 227 -1.76 -7.41 -1.87
CA GLU A 227 -2.46 -6.20 -2.21
C GLU A 227 -1.51 -5.02 -2.38
N TRP A 228 -1.91 -4.14 -3.28
CA TRP A 228 -1.34 -2.82 -3.42
C TRP A 228 -2.46 -1.83 -3.72
N MET A 229 -2.23 -0.57 -3.40
CA MET A 229 -3.23 0.48 -3.55
C MET A 229 -2.58 1.74 -4.12
N GLU A 230 -3.31 2.40 -5.00
CA GLU A 230 -3.00 3.75 -5.44
C GLU A 230 -4.28 4.60 -5.46
N VAL A 231 -4.14 5.90 -5.21
CA VAL A 231 -5.24 6.85 -5.29
C VAL A 231 -4.94 7.85 -6.39
N ASP A 232 -5.93 8.10 -7.25
CA ASP A 232 -5.78 9.14 -8.26
C ASP A 232 -5.84 10.53 -7.60
N ALA A 233 -4.67 11.07 -7.29
CA ALA A 233 -4.48 12.38 -6.68
C ALA A 233 -4.17 13.48 -7.71
N ASN A 234 -4.39 13.24 -9.00
CA ASN A 234 -4.23 14.25 -10.04
C ASN A 234 -5.30 15.35 -9.90
N SER A 235 -5.10 16.48 -10.61
CA SER A 235 -6.12 17.52 -10.69
C SER A 235 -7.35 17.04 -11.49
N PRO A 236 -8.56 17.58 -11.24
CA PRO A 236 -9.73 17.30 -12.05
C PRO A 236 -9.57 17.71 -13.53
N GLU A 237 -8.65 18.64 -13.82
CA GLU A 237 -8.30 19.03 -15.20
C GLU A 237 -7.47 17.97 -15.92
N ASP A 238 -6.62 17.26 -15.19
CA ASP A 238 -5.67 16.28 -15.74
C ASP A 238 -6.24 14.84 -15.77
N SER A 239 -7.13 14.50 -14.82
CA SER A 239 -7.74 13.17 -14.73
C SER A 239 -9.26 13.21 -14.54
N LEU A 240 -9.97 12.46 -15.39
CA LEU A 240 -11.40 12.18 -15.23
C LEU A 240 -11.72 11.24 -14.07
N CYS A 241 -10.68 10.70 -13.43
CA CYS A 241 -10.77 9.65 -12.42
C CYS A 241 -10.29 10.10 -11.04
N VAL A 242 -9.99 11.38 -10.86
CA VAL A 242 -9.57 11.98 -9.58
C VAL A 242 -10.40 11.49 -8.39
N GLY A 243 -9.73 11.19 -7.29
CA GLY A 243 -10.33 10.64 -6.07
C GLY A 243 -10.73 9.17 -6.15
N SER A 244 -10.51 8.50 -7.30
CA SER A 244 -10.68 7.05 -7.38
C SER A 244 -9.60 6.34 -6.57
N VAL A 245 -10.00 5.34 -5.80
CA VAL A 245 -9.08 4.45 -5.08
C VAL A 245 -9.00 3.15 -5.85
N TYR A 246 -7.79 2.72 -6.19
CA TYR A 246 -7.54 1.50 -6.93
C TYR A 246 -6.81 0.49 -6.06
N VAL A 247 -7.30 -0.74 -6.06
CA VAL A 247 -6.67 -1.84 -5.31
C VAL A 247 -6.43 -3.00 -6.27
N THR A 248 -5.21 -3.51 -6.26
CA THR A 248 -4.82 -4.74 -6.95
C THR A 248 -4.35 -5.75 -5.94
N PHE A 249 -4.55 -7.03 -6.19
CA PHE A 249 -4.07 -8.09 -5.29
C PHE A 249 -3.92 -9.39 -6.08
N THR A 250 -3.24 -10.36 -5.48
CA THR A 250 -3.14 -11.72 -6.02
C THR A 250 -4.21 -12.59 -5.39
N ALA A 251 -5.06 -13.21 -6.20
CA ALA A 251 -5.97 -14.26 -5.73
C ALA A 251 -5.29 -15.61 -5.91
N PHE A 252 -4.75 -16.18 -4.84
CA PHE A 252 -4.13 -17.49 -4.85
C PHE A 252 -5.20 -18.56 -4.73
N HIS A 253 -5.34 -19.40 -5.76
CA HIS A 253 -6.20 -20.56 -5.67
C HIS A 253 -5.39 -21.79 -5.22
N GLY A 254 -5.93 -22.48 -4.21
CA GLY A 254 -5.35 -23.65 -3.58
C GLY A 254 -5.10 -24.84 -4.51
N VAL A 255 -4.57 -25.93 -3.97
CA VAL A 255 -4.18 -27.21 -4.63
C VAL A 255 -4.17 -27.18 -6.19
N GLY A 256 -3.04 -26.75 -6.76
CA GLY A 256 -2.81 -26.76 -8.21
C GLY A 256 -3.52 -25.64 -8.99
N GLY A 257 -4.15 -24.70 -8.29
CA GLY A 257 -4.83 -23.55 -8.86
C GLY A 257 -3.90 -22.51 -9.48
N ASN A 258 -4.50 -21.53 -10.14
CA ASN A 258 -3.81 -20.38 -10.70
C ASN A 258 -3.73 -19.23 -9.69
N SER A 259 -2.93 -18.20 -9.99
CA SER A 259 -2.77 -17.01 -9.17
C SER A 259 -2.97 -15.73 -10.02
N PRO A 260 -4.21 -15.40 -10.40
CA PRO A 260 -4.49 -14.19 -11.15
C PRO A 260 -4.28 -12.92 -10.31
N ILE A 261 -3.78 -11.86 -10.96
CA ILE A 261 -3.90 -10.49 -10.46
C ILE A 261 -5.34 -9.99 -10.66
N LYS A 262 -5.96 -9.60 -9.54
CA LYS A 262 -7.27 -8.99 -9.46
C LYS A 262 -7.16 -7.48 -9.33
N PHE A 263 -8.19 -6.79 -9.77
CA PHE A 263 -8.36 -5.35 -9.61
C PHE A 263 -9.75 -5.03 -9.11
N SER A 264 -9.83 -4.08 -8.19
CA SER A 264 -11.05 -3.41 -7.79
C SER A 264 -10.82 -1.91 -7.65
N ARG A 265 -11.89 -1.13 -7.76
CA ARG A 265 -11.86 0.32 -7.59
C ARG A 265 -12.99 0.82 -6.73
N SER A 266 -12.75 1.93 -6.07
CA SER A 266 -13.76 2.80 -5.50
C SER A 266 -13.89 4.08 -6.30
N SER A 267 -15.12 4.51 -6.55
CA SER A 267 -15.45 5.82 -7.12
C SER A 267 -16.21 6.71 -6.14
N ASN A 268 -16.19 6.35 -4.85
CA ASN A 268 -16.86 7.07 -3.77
C ASN A 268 -15.93 7.29 -2.57
N GLY A 269 -14.65 7.57 -2.87
CA GLY A 269 -13.63 7.89 -1.87
C GLY A 269 -13.33 6.74 -0.90
N GLY A 270 -13.40 5.48 -1.35
CA GLY A 270 -13.08 4.30 -0.55
C GLY A 270 -14.20 3.78 0.34
N ALA A 271 -15.42 4.33 0.27
CA ALA A 271 -16.55 3.86 1.06
C ALA A 271 -17.05 2.47 0.61
N SER A 272 -16.93 2.16 -0.67
CA SER A 272 -17.14 0.81 -1.20
C SER A 272 -16.31 0.56 -2.46
N PHE A 273 -16.14 -0.72 -2.78
CA PHE A 273 -15.34 -1.17 -3.91
C PHE A 273 -16.18 -1.99 -4.89
N SER A 274 -15.83 -1.93 -6.17
CA SER A 274 -16.43 -2.75 -7.22
C SER A 274 -16.19 -4.24 -6.98
N ARG A 275 -16.97 -5.12 -7.63
CA ARG A 275 -16.62 -6.53 -7.67
C ARG A 275 -15.24 -6.73 -8.33
N PRO A 276 -14.29 -7.44 -7.71
CA PRO A 276 -12.97 -7.64 -8.29
C PRO A 276 -13.02 -8.40 -9.60
N ARG A 277 -12.13 -8.03 -10.52
CA ARG A 277 -11.97 -8.69 -11.83
C ARG A 277 -10.52 -9.02 -12.12
N THR A 278 -10.29 -10.08 -12.86
CA THR A 278 -8.93 -10.45 -13.28
C THR A 278 -8.44 -9.49 -14.37
N ILE A 279 -7.23 -8.96 -14.20
CA ILE A 279 -6.58 -8.05 -15.16
C ILE A 279 -5.34 -8.64 -15.82
N SER A 280 -4.87 -9.78 -15.33
CA SER A 280 -3.77 -10.57 -15.87
C SER A 280 -4.29 -11.62 -16.86
N THR A 281 -5.10 -11.22 -17.84
CA THR A 281 -5.69 -12.13 -18.83
C THR A 281 -5.08 -11.95 -20.21
N GLY A 282 -5.17 -12.98 -21.05
CA GLY A 282 -4.87 -12.90 -22.49
C GLY A 282 -3.40 -12.82 -22.91
N GLY A 283 -2.47 -13.13 -21.99
CA GLY A 283 -1.13 -13.59 -22.39
C GLY A 283 -1.15 -14.97 -23.08
N GLN A 284 0.01 -15.45 -23.53
CA GLN A 284 0.13 -16.62 -24.42
C GLN A 284 -0.47 -17.91 -23.83
N ALA A 285 -0.40 -18.10 -22.50
CA ALA A 285 -1.08 -19.19 -21.78
C ALA A 285 -2.31 -18.74 -20.97
N GLY A 286 -2.80 -17.53 -21.19
CA GLY A 286 -3.73 -16.87 -20.27
C GLY A 286 -3.08 -16.41 -18.96
N THR A 287 -1.73 -16.41 -18.87
CA THR A 287 -0.93 -15.92 -17.74
C THR A 287 -1.51 -16.38 -16.41
N ASN A 288 -1.45 -17.68 -16.15
CA ASN A 288 -2.14 -18.26 -14.99
C ASN A 288 -1.37 -18.06 -13.67
N TYR A 289 -0.05 -17.93 -13.71
CA TYR A 289 0.77 -17.86 -12.49
C TYR A 289 1.38 -16.47 -12.34
N ASN A 290 0.66 -15.57 -11.66
CA ASN A 290 1.13 -14.22 -11.39
C ASN A 290 1.12 -13.91 -9.90
N GLN A 291 2.02 -13.05 -9.45
CA GLN A 291 2.02 -12.57 -8.06
C GLN A 291 2.62 -11.18 -7.97
N GLY A 292 2.30 -10.47 -6.89
CA GLY A 292 2.96 -9.24 -6.49
C GLY A 292 2.75 -8.12 -7.49
N SER A 293 1.53 -7.61 -7.55
CA SER A 293 1.20 -6.43 -8.34
C SER A 293 1.69 -5.15 -7.67
N ASP A 294 2.14 -4.20 -8.48
CA ASP A 294 2.33 -2.80 -8.11
C ASP A 294 1.47 -1.94 -9.06
N ILE A 295 0.89 -0.87 -8.55
CA ILE A 295 -0.06 -0.01 -9.26
C ILE A 295 0.38 1.45 -9.17
N ALA A 296 0.31 2.15 -10.29
CA ALA A 296 0.60 3.58 -10.38
C ALA A 296 -0.44 4.30 -11.27
N VAL A 297 -0.71 5.56 -10.97
CA VAL A 297 -1.54 6.44 -11.79
C VAL A 297 -0.64 7.46 -12.49
N GLY A 298 -0.73 7.53 -13.82
CA GLY A 298 -0.01 8.51 -14.62
C GLY A 298 -0.62 9.91 -14.50
N PRO A 299 0.09 10.95 -14.99
CA PRO A 299 -0.39 12.33 -14.93
C PRO A 299 -1.72 12.59 -15.65
N ASP A 300 -2.09 11.74 -16.61
CA ASP A 300 -3.34 11.82 -17.37
C ASP A 300 -4.47 10.94 -16.78
N GLY A 301 -4.27 10.41 -15.57
CA GLY A 301 -5.19 9.46 -14.93
C GLY A 301 -5.09 8.03 -15.46
N THR A 302 -4.19 7.73 -16.41
CA THR A 302 -4.00 6.35 -16.88
C THR A 302 -3.42 5.49 -15.76
N VAL A 303 -4.10 4.40 -15.43
CA VAL A 303 -3.66 3.43 -14.42
C VAL A 303 -2.75 2.39 -15.07
N TYR A 304 -1.59 2.14 -14.48
CA TYR A 304 -0.65 1.09 -14.87
C TYR A 304 -0.52 0.07 -13.74
N VAL A 305 -0.58 -1.21 -14.08
CA VAL A 305 -0.33 -2.29 -13.13
C VAL A 305 0.78 -3.17 -13.67
N ALA A 306 1.87 -3.25 -12.90
CA ALA A 306 2.96 -4.17 -13.16
C ALA A 306 2.81 -5.39 -12.26
N TYR A 307 3.16 -6.57 -12.75
CA TYR A 307 3.15 -7.80 -11.95
C TYR A 307 4.16 -8.81 -12.48
N ARG A 308 4.58 -9.74 -11.62
CA ARG A 308 5.41 -10.86 -12.04
C ARG A 308 4.55 -11.99 -12.58
N THR A 309 4.93 -12.54 -13.73
CA THR A 309 4.47 -13.85 -14.22
C THR A 309 5.58 -14.87 -14.01
N PHE A 310 5.21 -16.05 -13.51
CA PHE A 310 6.10 -17.18 -13.32
C PHE A 310 6.09 -18.09 -14.54
N ALA A 311 7.24 -18.66 -14.84
CA ALA A 311 7.39 -19.54 -16.00
C ALA A 311 6.42 -20.73 -15.94
N SER A 312 5.84 -21.04 -17.08
CA SER A 312 5.12 -22.28 -17.36
C SER A 312 5.70 -22.92 -18.63
N ASN A 313 5.07 -23.98 -19.15
CA ASN A 313 5.49 -24.59 -20.42
C ASN A 313 5.39 -23.65 -21.63
N VAL A 314 4.71 -22.50 -21.48
CA VAL A 314 4.32 -21.59 -22.57
C VAL A 314 4.61 -20.12 -22.25
N ASP A 315 4.52 -19.70 -20.98
CA ASP A 315 4.87 -18.34 -20.56
C ASP A 315 6.29 -18.30 -19.95
N PRO A 316 7.15 -17.33 -20.32
CA PRO A 316 8.41 -17.11 -19.63
C PRO A 316 8.20 -16.46 -18.25
N SER A 317 9.21 -16.56 -17.37
CA SER A 317 9.24 -15.69 -16.19
C SER A 317 9.48 -14.25 -16.65
N ALA A 318 8.59 -13.33 -16.29
CA ALA A 318 8.62 -11.97 -16.79
C ALA A 318 7.96 -10.98 -15.81
N VAL A 319 8.26 -9.69 -16.00
CA VAL A 319 7.43 -8.59 -15.52
C VAL A 319 6.49 -8.19 -16.65
N ASN A 320 5.20 -8.24 -16.38
CA ASN A 320 4.14 -7.82 -17.30
C ASN A 320 3.50 -6.52 -16.83
N ILE A 321 3.04 -5.72 -17.79
CA ILE A 321 2.29 -4.50 -17.53
C ILE A 321 0.95 -4.55 -18.28
N VAL A 322 -0.11 -4.17 -17.57
CA VAL A 322 -1.41 -3.82 -18.16
C VAL A 322 -1.76 -2.40 -17.80
N LYS A 323 -2.55 -1.72 -18.63
CA LYS A 323 -2.99 -0.36 -18.34
C LYS A 323 -4.47 -0.14 -18.62
N SER A 324 -5.02 0.89 -17.98
CA SER A 324 -6.39 1.36 -18.16
C SER A 324 -6.42 2.88 -18.25
N ALA A 325 -7.01 3.41 -19.33
CA ALA A 325 -7.18 4.85 -19.55
C ALA A 325 -8.61 5.34 -19.21
N ASP A 326 -9.41 4.50 -18.55
CA ASP A 326 -10.82 4.77 -18.26
C ASP A 326 -11.21 4.45 -16.81
N CYS A 327 -10.34 4.88 -15.90
CA CYS A 327 -10.48 4.71 -14.44
C CYS A 327 -10.50 3.24 -14.01
N GLY A 328 -9.90 2.32 -14.77
CA GLY A 328 -10.04 0.90 -14.52
C GLY A 328 -11.43 0.38 -14.89
N ARG A 329 -11.99 0.66 -16.07
CA ARG A 329 -13.16 -0.10 -16.63
C ARG A 329 -12.72 -1.16 -17.62
N HIS A 330 -11.75 -0.85 -18.45
CA HIS A 330 -11.16 -1.76 -19.43
C HIS A 330 -9.63 -1.78 -19.27
N TRP A 331 -9.03 -2.90 -19.63
CA TRP A 331 -7.59 -3.12 -19.55
C TRP A 331 -7.05 -3.55 -20.90
N THR A 332 -5.82 -3.13 -21.20
CA THR A 332 -5.06 -3.68 -22.32
C THR A 332 -4.74 -5.16 -22.09
N GLN A 333 -4.34 -5.83 -23.16
CA GLN A 333 -3.60 -7.08 -23.02
C GLN A 333 -2.25 -6.84 -22.32
N PRO A 334 -1.70 -7.83 -21.60
CA PRO A 334 -0.39 -7.75 -20.98
C PRO A 334 0.71 -7.53 -22.02
N VAL A 335 1.63 -6.63 -21.70
CA VAL A 335 2.88 -6.46 -22.43
C VAL A 335 4.03 -6.84 -21.51
N ILE A 336 4.98 -7.62 -22.03
CA ILE A 336 6.19 -7.97 -21.30
C ILE A 336 7.09 -6.72 -21.23
N ALA A 337 7.27 -6.20 -20.01
CA ALA A 337 8.21 -5.11 -19.74
C ALA A 337 9.66 -5.63 -19.67
N GLY A 338 9.85 -6.87 -19.23
CA GLY A 338 11.16 -7.50 -19.20
C GLY A 338 11.09 -8.97 -18.81
N ASN A 339 11.96 -9.79 -19.41
CA ASN A 339 12.12 -11.19 -19.01
C ASN A 339 13.00 -11.30 -17.77
N ILE A 340 12.63 -12.21 -16.88
CA ILE A 340 13.43 -12.57 -15.70
C ILE A 340 14.27 -13.77 -16.10
N LEU A 341 15.51 -13.50 -16.54
CA LEU A 341 16.43 -14.49 -17.10
C LEU A 341 17.43 -15.05 -16.07
N SER A 342 17.57 -14.39 -14.92
CA SER A 342 18.59 -14.75 -13.94
C SER A 342 18.13 -15.93 -13.08
N PRO A 343 18.93 -17.00 -12.95
CA PRO A 343 18.74 -17.93 -11.85
C PRO A 343 18.91 -17.16 -10.54
N GLN A 344 18.23 -17.62 -9.49
CA GLN A 344 18.38 -17.05 -8.17
C GLN A 344 19.87 -17.06 -7.76
N ALA A 345 20.37 -15.95 -7.22
CA ALA A 345 21.76 -15.88 -6.78
C ALA A 345 22.07 -17.04 -5.81
N SER A 346 23.25 -17.65 -5.94
CA SER A 346 23.64 -18.78 -5.08
C SER A 346 23.50 -18.38 -3.60
N GLY A 347 22.82 -19.22 -2.81
CA GLY A 347 22.54 -18.96 -1.39
C GLY A 347 21.26 -18.17 -1.11
N VAL A 348 20.59 -17.62 -2.14
CA VAL A 348 19.29 -16.96 -1.99
C VAL A 348 18.20 -17.96 -2.37
N MET A 349 17.17 -18.12 -1.55
CA MET A 349 15.94 -18.83 -1.89
C MET A 349 14.77 -17.86 -1.91
N PHE A 350 13.71 -18.19 -2.67
CA PHE A 350 12.49 -17.39 -2.70
C PHE A 350 11.97 -17.23 -1.27
N ARG A 351 11.79 -15.98 -0.81
CA ARG A 351 11.44 -15.60 0.58
C ARG A 351 12.55 -15.76 1.64
N ASN A 352 13.81 -15.99 1.29
CA ASN A 352 14.92 -15.77 2.22
C ASN A 352 15.27 -14.27 2.25
N PRO A 353 15.32 -13.61 3.42
CA PRO A 353 15.76 -12.23 3.51
C PRO A 353 17.20 -12.11 3.00
N THR A 354 17.46 -11.14 2.13
CA THR A 354 18.80 -10.84 1.57
C THR A 354 19.70 -10.04 2.52
N PHE A 355 19.23 -9.73 3.73
CA PHE A 355 20.05 -9.11 4.76
C PHE A 355 20.52 -10.18 5.74
N ALA A 356 21.75 -10.66 5.53
CA ALA A 356 22.51 -11.22 6.63
C ALA A 356 22.68 -10.10 7.66
N ILE A 357 22.24 -10.36 8.89
CA ILE A 357 22.67 -9.59 10.07
C ILE A 357 24.21 -9.64 10.05
N VAL A 358 24.85 -8.50 9.87
CA VAL A 358 26.28 -8.31 10.14
C VAL A 358 26.40 -7.61 11.47
#